data_AF-A2BWV8-F1
#
_entry.id   AF-A2BWV8-F1
#
_cell.length_a   1.000
_cell.length_b   1.000
_cell.length_c   1.000
_cell.angle_alpha   90.00
_cell.angle_beta   90.00
_cell.angle_gamma   90.00
#
_symmetry.space_group_name_H-M   'P 1'
#
loop_
_entity.id
_entity.type
_entity.pdbx_description
1 polymer ?
#
loop_
_entity_poly.entity_id
_entity_poly.type
_entity_poly.pdbx_seq_one_letter_code
_entity_poly.pdbx_strand_id
1 'polypeptide(L)'
;MQNKYLFLILASGVVNDQGFWLIGVKNSDSIILDDKSLLECHRKELIGVESAKDILNAINLNLDNLMSDLKKKKIPLDAPPKGISFNIPLNTLENIFDFWLDKYKDKQAWETCFGLLKIRRRVSLTNLINSESIKGDSKKWALEIEELHTYKPNLIKNDNSIDPMWK
;
A
#
# COMPACT_ATOMS: atom_id res chain seq x y z
N MET A 1 -25.27 -16.34 8.61
CA MET A 1 -25.17 -14.92 9.01
C MET A 1 -24.40 -14.19 7.93
N GLN A 2 -24.94 -13.12 7.36
CA GLN A 2 -24.13 -12.22 6.52
C GLN A 2 -23.12 -11.54 7.45
N ASN A 3 -21.83 -11.78 7.21
CA ASN A 3 -20.83 -11.19 8.06
C ASN A 3 -20.88 -9.67 7.91
N LYS A 4 -21.11 -8.94 9.01
CA LYS A 4 -21.23 -7.48 9.03
C LYS A 4 -19.89 -6.78 8.97
N TYR A 5 -18.81 -7.49 9.30
CA TYR A 5 -17.48 -6.92 9.45
C TYR A 5 -16.41 -7.80 8.80
N LEU A 6 -15.39 -7.16 8.25
CA LEU A 6 -14.18 -7.79 7.74
C LEU A 6 -12.98 -7.26 8.50
N PHE A 7 -11.94 -8.08 8.60
CA PHE A 7 -10.62 -7.59 8.95
C PHE A 7 -9.93 -7.08 7.69
N LEU A 8 -9.55 -5.81 7.67
CA LEU A 8 -8.54 -5.31 6.75
C LEU A 8 -7.17 -5.61 7.37
N ILE A 9 -6.30 -6.29 6.63
CA ILE A 9 -5.02 -6.78 7.14
C ILE A 9 -3.85 -6.36 6.26
N LEU A 10 -2.70 -6.13 6.89
CA LEU A 10 -1.37 -6.16 6.28
C LEU A 10 -0.60 -7.31 6.92
N ALA A 11 -0.15 -8.26 6.11
CA ALA A 11 0.54 -9.46 6.57
C ALA A 11 1.76 -9.78 5.70
N SER A 12 2.73 -10.48 6.28
CA SER A 12 3.80 -11.15 5.56
C SER A 12 3.42 -12.61 5.28
N GLY A 13 4.01 -13.17 4.24
CA GLY A 13 3.86 -14.58 3.90
C GLY A 13 5.04 -15.11 3.09
N VAL A 14 5.09 -16.43 2.93
CA VAL A 14 6.07 -17.13 2.09
C VAL A 14 5.36 -18.21 1.28
N VAL A 15 5.68 -18.27 -0.02
CA VAL A 15 5.29 -19.37 -0.91
C VAL A 15 6.52 -19.74 -1.74
N ASN A 16 6.87 -21.02 -1.79
CA ASN A 16 8.04 -21.53 -2.53
C ASN A 16 9.34 -20.77 -2.19
N ASP A 17 9.60 -20.56 -0.89
CA ASP A 17 10.74 -19.80 -0.36
C ASP A 17 10.83 -18.33 -0.83
N GLN A 18 9.77 -17.79 -1.43
CA GLN A 18 9.67 -16.38 -1.82
C GLN A 18 8.71 -15.64 -0.89
N GLY A 19 9.23 -14.61 -0.24
CA GLY A 19 8.49 -13.74 0.67
C GLY A 19 7.61 -12.74 -0.07
N PHE A 20 6.44 -12.43 0.51
CA PHE A 20 5.52 -11.44 -0.03
C PHE A 20 4.74 -10.71 1.06
N TRP A 21 4.37 -9.46 0.79
CA TRP A 21 3.37 -8.74 1.57
C TRP A 21 1.98 -8.97 1.01
N LEU A 22 0.98 -8.96 1.88
CA LEU A 22 -0.42 -9.01 1.53
C LEU A 22 -1.16 -7.88 2.24
N ILE A 23 -1.81 -7.01 1.46
CA ILE A 23 -2.92 -6.18 1.97
C ILE A 23 -4.22 -6.75 1.42
N GLY A 24 -5.17 -7.04 2.30
CA GLY A 24 -6.43 -7.65 1.89
C GLY A 24 -7.47 -7.66 2.98
N VAL A 25 -8.61 -8.25 2.69
CA VAL A 25 -9.70 -8.44 3.65
C VAL A 25 -9.91 -9.91 3.97
N LYS A 26 -10.22 -10.20 5.24
CA LYS A 26 -10.60 -11.54 5.72
C LYS A 26 -11.91 -11.45 6.49
N ASN A 27 -12.66 -12.54 6.48
CA ASN A 27 -13.90 -12.65 7.24
C ASN A 27 -13.58 -12.58 8.74
N SER A 28 -14.35 -11.81 9.51
CA SER A 28 -14.07 -11.60 10.94
C SER A 28 -14.27 -12.85 11.80
N ASP A 29 -15.07 -13.81 11.31
CA ASP A 29 -15.31 -15.10 11.97
C ASP A 29 -14.24 -16.13 11.60
N SER A 30 -13.40 -15.86 10.59
CA SER A 30 -12.31 -16.76 10.19
C SER A 30 -11.04 -16.49 10.97
N ILE A 31 -10.34 -17.55 11.37
CA ILE A 31 -9.00 -17.44 11.93
C ILE A 31 -8.09 -17.01 10.77
N ILE A 32 -7.58 -15.79 10.83
CA ILE A 32 -6.71 -15.20 9.78
C ILE A 32 -5.51 -16.12 9.46
N LEU A 33 -5.08 -16.93 10.44
CA LEU A 33 -3.96 -17.86 10.39
C LEU A 33 -4.26 -19.22 9.74
N ASP A 34 -5.48 -19.47 9.23
CA ASP A 34 -5.77 -20.71 8.49
C ASP A 34 -5.09 -20.75 7.11
N ASP A 35 -4.68 -19.58 6.58
CA ASP A 35 -3.85 -19.50 5.38
C ASP A 35 -2.39 -19.81 5.73
N LYS A 36 -1.98 -21.06 5.48
CA LYS A 36 -0.61 -21.56 5.72
C LYS A 36 0.50 -20.77 5.01
N SER A 37 0.16 -19.93 4.02
CA SER A 37 1.15 -19.06 3.37
C SER A 37 1.48 -17.80 4.16
N LEU A 38 0.65 -17.41 5.14
CA LEU A 38 0.87 -16.22 5.95
C LEU A 38 1.74 -16.56 7.16
N LEU A 39 2.68 -15.66 7.48
CA LEU A 39 3.59 -15.81 8.61
C LEU A 39 3.18 -14.90 9.76
N GLU A 40 3.12 -13.59 9.51
CA GLU A 40 2.86 -12.59 10.53
C GLU A 40 1.86 -11.54 10.04
N CYS A 41 0.99 -11.06 10.94
CA CYS A 41 0.07 -9.98 10.68
C CYS A 41 0.57 -8.70 11.35
N HIS A 42 0.94 -7.70 10.55
CA HIS A 42 1.54 -6.44 11.01
C HIS A 42 0.49 -5.35 11.30
N ARG A 43 -0.58 -5.28 10.50
CA ARG A 43 -1.76 -4.43 10.76
C ARG A 43 -3.03 -5.24 10.62
N LYS A 44 -4.02 -4.93 11.44
CA LYS A 44 -5.33 -5.57 11.44
C LYS A 44 -6.37 -4.61 12.00
N GLU A 45 -7.40 -4.30 11.22
CA GLU A 45 -8.50 -3.47 11.67
C GLU A 45 -9.86 -4.09 11.34
N LEU A 46 -10.80 -4.01 12.27
CA LEU A 46 -12.16 -4.50 12.10
C LEU A 46 -13.04 -3.41 11.48
N ILE A 47 -13.54 -3.66 10.27
CA ILE A 47 -14.21 -2.64 9.46
C ILE A 47 -15.51 -3.21 8.90
N GLY A 48 -16.55 -2.38 8.79
CA GLY A 48 -17.79 -2.78 8.11
C GLY A 48 -17.53 -3.19 6.65
N VAL A 49 -18.28 -4.16 6.12
CA VAL A 49 -18.00 -4.75 4.80
C VAL A 49 -17.81 -3.71 3.69
N GLU A 50 -18.71 -2.74 3.56
CA GLU A 50 -18.61 -1.73 2.49
C GLU A 50 -17.41 -0.80 2.71
N SER A 51 -17.18 -0.36 3.95
CA SER A 51 -16.01 0.44 4.30
C SER A 51 -14.70 -0.29 4.03
N ALA A 52 -14.63 -1.60 4.30
CA ALA A 52 -13.45 -2.40 4.03
C ALA A 52 -13.16 -2.50 2.53
N LYS A 53 -14.21 -2.62 1.69
CA LYS A 53 -14.07 -2.60 0.23
C LYS A 53 -13.55 -1.25 -0.28
N ASP A 54 -14.12 -0.15 0.21
CA ASP A 54 -13.73 1.20 -0.20
C ASP A 54 -12.27 1.48 0.15
N ILE A 55 -11.87 1.21 1.39
CA ILE A 55 -10.51 1.43 1.88
C ILE A 55 -9.52 0.54 1.13
N LEU A 56 -9.83 -0.74 0.96
CA LEU A 56 -8.99 -1.66 0.18
C LEU A 56 -8.82 -1.19 -1.27
N ASN A 57 -9.88 -0.66 -1.89
CA ASN A 57 -9.82 -0.12 -3.24
C ASN A 57 -8.89 1.09 -3.34
N ALA A 58 -8.92 2.01 -2.35
CA ALA A 58 -8.01 3.15 -2.32
C ALA A 58 -6.56 2.72 -2.09
N ILE A 59 -6.31 1.75 -1.19
CA ILE A 59 -4.98 1.17 -0.99
C ILE A 59 -4.47 0.53 -2.28
N ASN A 60 -5.28 -0.30 -2.94
CA ASN A 60 -4.89 -0.95 -4.20
C ASN A 60 -4.58 0.07 -5.29
N LEU A 61 -5.39 1.11 -5.46
CA LEU A 61 -5.11 2.17 -6.43
C LEU A 61 -3.82 2.93 -6.10
N ASN A 62 -3.51 3.12 -4.82
CA ASN A 62 -2.27 3.74 -4.38
C ASN A 62 -1.06 2.85 -4.70
N LEU A 63 -1.16 1.56 -4.42
CA LEU A 63 -0.11 0.60 -4.74
C LEU A 63 0.09 0.51 -6.25
N ASP A 64 -0.97 0.46 -7.05
CA ASP A 64 -0.87 0.44 -8.51
C ASP A 64 -0.14 1.67 -9.05
N ASN A 65 -0.45 2.86 -8.50
CA ASN A 65 0.25 4.09 -8.84
C ASN A 65 1.74 4.04 -8.46
N LEU A 66 2.06 3.54 -7.26
CA LEU A 66 3.45 3.36 -6.80
C LEU A 66 4.21 2.39 -7.70
N MET A 67 3.63 1.22 -7.98
CA MET A 67 4.23 0.19 -8.85
C MET A 67 4.46 0.70 -10.27
N SER A 68 3.51 1.48 -10.81
CA SER A 68 3.66 2.14 -12.11
C SER A 68 4.85 3.10 -12.13
N ASP A 69 5.04 3.89 -11.06
CA ASP A 69 6.16 4.82 -10.97
C ASP A 69 7.51 4.11 -10.81
N LEU A 70 7.58 3.05 -10.01
CA LEU A 70 8.77 2.21 -9.87
C LEU A 70 9.13 1.57 -11.23
N LYS A 71 8.13 1.07 -11.96
CA LYS A 71 8.30 0.51 -13.31
C LYS A 71 8.83 1.56 -14.30
N LYS A 72 8.26 2.78 -14.32
CA LYS A 72 8.75 3.90 -15.16
C LYS A 72 10.19 4.28 -14.85
N LYS A 73 10.56 4.24 -13.56
CA LYS A 73 11.93 4.48 -13.09
C LYS A 73 12.89 3.30 -13.31
N LYS A 74 12.41 2.19 -13.89
CA LYS A 74 13.17 0.95 -14.11
C LYS A 74 13.78 0.40 -12.81
N ILE A 75 13.08 0.60 -11.69
CA ILE A 75 13.45 0.00 -10.41
C ILE A 75 13.11 -1.49 -10.45
N PRO A 76 14.07 -2.40 -10.20
CA PRO A 76 13.79 -3.81 -10.15
C PRO A 76 12.96 -4.14 -8.90
N LEU A 77 11.89 -4.90 -9.09
CA LEU A 77 11.09 -5.50 -8.03
C LEU A 77 11.05 -6.99 -8.30
N ASP A 78 11.20 -7.80 -7.25
CA ASP A 78 10.88 -9.21 -7.38
C ASP A 78 9.39 -9.39 -7.72
N ALA A 79 9.08 -10.53 -8.33
CA ALA A 79 7.72 -10.91 -8.71
C ALA A 79 7.35 -12.16 -7.92
N PRO A 80 6.98 -12.02 -6.63
CA PRO A 80 6.60 -13.15 -5.82
C PRO A 80 5.38 -13.85 -6.44
N PRO A 81 5.17 -15.15 -6.17
CA PRO A 81 4.05 -15.93 -6.72
C PRO A 81 2.68 -15.41 -6.26
N LYS A 82 2.65 -14.59 -5.20
CA LYS A 82 1.46 -13.98 -4.61
C LYS A 82 1.84 -12.62 -4.02
N GLY A 83 0.89 -11.69 -4.01
CA GLY A 83 1.00 -10.45 -3.22
C GLY A 83 2.00 -9.44 -3.77
N ILE A 84 2.59 -8.68 -2.86
CA ILE A 84 3.46 -7.53 -3.12
C ILE A 84 4.90 -7.90 -2.78
N SER A 85 5.83 -7.44 -3.60
CA SER A 85 7.27 -7.58 -3.44
C SER A 85 7.80 -7.14 -2.07
N PHE A 86 8.68 -7.95 -1.46
CA PHE A 86 9.44 -7.55 -0.26
C PHE A 86 10.50 -6.47 -0.54
N ASN A 87 10.81 -6.19 -1.81
CA ASN A 87 11.56 -4.99 -2.16
C ASN A 87 10.81 -3.70 -1.82
N ILE A 88 9.50 -3.75 -1.53
CA ILE A 88 8.78 -2.62 -0.93
C ILE A 88 8.89 -2.74 0.61
N PRO A 89 9.49 -1.76 1.29
CA PRO A 89 9.62 -1.78 2.74
C PRO A 89 8.26 -1.79 3.46
N LEU A 90 8.18 -2.51 4.58
CA LEU A 90 6.98 -2.61 5.40
C LEU A 90 6.43 -1.22 5.78
N ASN A 91 7.29 -0.29 6.20
CA ASN A 91 6.87 1.06 6.58
C ASN A 91 6.16 1.82 5.43
N THR A 92 6.48 1.53 4.17
CA THR A 92 5.79 2.13 3.02
C THR A 92 4.35 1.62 2.95
N LEU A 93 4.17 0.33 3.17
CA LEU A 93 2.85 -0.31 3.18
C LEU A 93 2.02 0.11 4.41
N GLU A 94 2.64 0.20 5.59
CA GLU A 94 2.00 0.71 6.80
C GLU A 94 1.56 2.16 6.62
N ASN A 95 2.40 3.03 6.05
CA ASN A 95 2.02 4.42 5.78
C ASN A 95 0.81 4.53 4.83
N ILE A 96 0.77 3.73 3.76
CA ILE A 96 -0.38 3.68 2.84
C ILE A 96 -1.62 3.18 3.58
N PHE A 97 -1.47 2.10 4.35
CA PHE A 97 -2.55 1.49 5.11
C PHE A 97 -3.17 2.47 6.12
N ASP A 98 -2.32 3.06 6.97
CA ASP A 98 -2.70 3.98 8.03
C ASP A 98 -3.30 5.28 7.45
N PHE A 99 -2.76 5.78 6.33
CA PHE A 99 -3.31 6.96 5.64
C PHE A 99 -4.76 6.75 5.20
N TRP A 100 -5.05 5.65 4.49
CA TRP A 100 -6.40 5.44 3.95
C TRP A 100 -7.42 5.11 5.04
N LEU A 101 -7.00 4.42 6.11
CA LEU A 101 -7.81 4.26 7.31
C LEU A 101 -8.17 5.60 7.95
N ASP A 102 -7.19 6.50 8.09
CA ASP A 102 -7.41 7.78 8.71
C ASP A 102 -8.31 8.69 7.87
N LYS A 103 -8.03 8.79 6.56
CA LYS A 103 -8.85 9.62 5.66
C LYS A 103 -10.29 9.14 5.56
N TYR A 104 -10.54 7.83 5.66
CA TYR A 104 -11.92 7.31 5.60
C TYR A 104 -12.82 7.81 6.74
N LYS A 105 -12.24 8.25 7.87
CA LYS A 105 -12.99 8.78 9.02
C LYS A 105 -13.67 10.11 8.72
N ASP A 106 -13.16 10.88 7.77
CA ASP A 106 -13.70 12.17 7.35
C ASP A 106 -14.11 12.13 5.87
N LYS A 107 -15.41 12.32 5.60
CA LYS A 107 -15.96 12.19 4.25
C LYS A 107 -15.31 13.16 3.25
N GLN A 108 -15.08 14.41 3.66
CA GLN A 108 -14.51 15.42 2.76
C GLN A 108 -13.05 15.11 2.45
N ALA A 109 -12.28 14.71 3.46
CA ALA A 109 -10.90 14.31 3.31
C ALA A 109 -10.79 13.05 2.43
N TRP A 110 -11.64 12.05 2.66
CA TRP A 110 -11.72 10.83 1.84
C TRP A 110 -11.98 11.15 0.36
N GLU A 111 -13.07 11.87 0.08
CA GLU A 111 -13.47 12.19 -1.30
C GLU A 111 -12.39 12.98 -2.03
N THR A 112 -11.80 13.96 -1.34
CA THR A 112 -10.75 14.81 -1.93
C THR A 112 -9.46 14.02 -2.16
N CYS A 113 -9.00 13.26 -1.16
CA CYS A 113 -7.78 12.45 -1.28
C CYS A 113 -7.93 11.39 -2.37
N PHE A 114 -9.08 10.71 -2.43
CA PHE A 114 -9.33 9.70 -3.45
C PHE A 114 -9.42 10.31 -4.86
N GLY A 115 -10.02 11.50 -4.99
CA GLY A 115 -9.99 12.28 -6.24
C GLY A 115 -8.57 12.64 -6.68
N LEU A 116 -7.75 13.14 -5.76
CA LEU A 116 -6.34 13.45 -6.00
C LEU A 116 -5.54 12.20 -6.41
N LEU A 117 -5.76 11.06 -5.77
CA LEU A 117 -5.11 9.80 -6.12
C LEU A 117 -5.42 9.36 -7.57
N LYS A 118 -6.67 9.54 -8.02
CA LYS A 118 -7.08 9.26 -9.40
C LYS A 118 -6.43 10.21 -10.41
N ILE A 119 -6.30 11.50 -10.06
CA ILE A 119 -5.59 12.49 -10.88
C ILE A 119 -4.12 12.13 -10.99
N ARG A 120 -3.50 11.74 -9.86
CA ARG A 120 -2.08 11.37 -9.76
C ARG A 120 -1.67 10.31 -10.78
N ARG A 121 -2.56 9.34 -11.05
CA ARG A 121 -2.35 8.29 -12.06
C ARG A 121 -2.00 8.85 -13.45
N ARG A 122 -2.48 10.06 -13.76
CA ARG A 122 -2.31 10.73 -15.06
C ARG A 122 -1.22 11.80 -15.04
N VAL A 123 -1.10 12.55 -13.94
CA VAL A 123 -0.18 13.68 -13.80
C VAL A 123 0.35 13.76 -12.38
N SER A 124 1.63 14.06 -12.19
CA SER A 124 2.17 14.28 -10.83
C SER A 124 1.43 15.44 -10.17
N LEU A 125 0.99 15.22 -8.93
CA LEU A 125 0.37 16.26 -8.13
C LEU A 125 1.38 17.34 -7.77
N THR A 126 2.68 17.01 -7.64
CA THR A 126 3.76 18.00 -7.49
C THR A 126 3.75 19.03 -8.62
N ASN A 127 3.52 18.60 -9.86
CA ASN A 127 3.41 19.53 -10.99
C ASN A 127 2.20 20.46 -10.85
N LEU A 128 1.04 19.92 -10.43
CA LEU A 128 -0.18 20.71 -10.21
C LEU A 128 -0.08 21.67 -9.02
N ILE A 129 0.69 21.29 -8.00
CA ILE A 129 1.02 22.14 -6.85
C ILE A 129 1.91 23.30 -7.30
N ASN A 130 2.94 23.00 -8.09
CA ASN A 130 3.88 24.00 -8.60
C ASN A 130 3.25 24.97 -9.60
N SER A 131 2.23 24.54 -10.35
CA SER A 131 1.45 25.40 -11.24
C SER A 131 0.32 26.15 -10.53
N GLU A 132 0.30 26.14 -9.19
CA GLU A 132 -0.76 26.74 -8.35
C GLU A 132 -2.19 26.29 -8.69
N SER A 133 -2.35 25.15 -9.35
CA SER A 133 -3.64 24.61 -9.79
C SER A 133 -4.40 23.93 -8.65
N ILE A 134 -3.69 23.58 -7.56
CA ILE A 134 -4.25 23.05 -6.31
C ILE A 134 -3.92 24.02 -5.17
N LYS A 135 -4.95 24.44 -4.42
CA LYS A 135 -4.85 25.44 -3.33
C LYS A 135 -5.58 24.96 -2.06
N GLY A 136 -5.33 25.64 -0.94
CA GLY A 136 -5.97 25.34 0.35
C GLY A 136 -5.64 23.94 0.87
N ASP A 137 -6.59 23.30 1.55
CA ASP A 137 -6.43 21.97 2.14
C ASP A 137 -6.11 20.89 1.10
N SER A 138 -6.63 21.03 -0.13
CA SER A 138 -6.29 20.14 -1.23
C SER A 138 -4.79 20.13 -1.55
N LYS A 139 -4.08 21.26 -1.34
CA LYS A 139 -2.61 21.30 -1.52
C LYS A 139 -1.92 20.47 -0.46
N LYS A 140 -2.37 20.55 0.80
CA LYS A 140 -1.84 19.76 1.91
C LYS A 140 -2.03 18.26 1.63
N TRP A 141 -3.25 17.85 1.28
CA TRP A 141 -3.54 16.45 0.97
C TRP A 141 -2.81 15.95 -0.28
N ALA A 142 -2.62 16.80 -1.29
CA ALA A 142 -1.84 16.44 -2.46
C ALA A 142 -0.36 16.16 -2.14
N LEU A 143 0.24 16.90 -1.19
CA LEU A 143 1.58 16.63 -0.70
C LEU A 143 1.65 15.30 0.06
N GLU A 144 0.71 15.04 0.97
CA GLU A 144 0.63 13.77 1.72
C GLU A 144 0.51 12.58 0.75
N ILE A 145 -0.31 12.71 -0.31
CA ILE A 145 -0.45 11.67 -1.33
C ILE A 145 0.85 11.47 -2.12
N GLU A 146 1.56 12.54 -2.49
CA GLU A 146 2.85 12.38 -3.18
C GLU A 146 3.88 11.70 -2.27
N GLU A 147 3.87 11.99 -0.96
CA GLU A 147 4.75 11.36 0.02
C GLU A 147 4.59 9.84 0.04
N LEU A 148 3.35 9.32 -0.06
CA LEU A 148 3.06 7.88 -0.17
C LEU A 148 3.68 7.21 -1.42
N HIS A 149 4.18 7.99 -2.38
CA HIS A 149 4.81 7.51 -3.62
C HIS A 149 6.28 7.91 -3.74
N THR A 150 6.88 8.45 -2.66
CA THR A 150 8.28 8.87 -2.66
C THR A 150 9.28 7.72 -2.52
N TYR A 151 8.80 6.48 -2.29
CA TYR A 151 9.68 5.33 -2.14
C TYR A 151 10.71 5.25 -3.27
N LYS A 152 11.98 5.22 -2.85
CA LYS A 152 13.14 4.95 -3.70
C LYS A 152 13.85 3.78 -3.03
N PRO A 153 14.07 2.67 -3.73
CA PRO A 153 14.88 1.60 -3.18
C PRO A 153 16.27 2.15 -2.88
N ASN A 154 16.87 1.63 -1.80
CA ASN A 154 18.31 1.72 -1.68
C ASN A 154 18.86 0.94 -2.88
N LEU A 155 19.55 1.63 -3.79
CA LEU A 155 20.35 1.02 -4.84
C LEU A 155 21.55 0.34 -4.20
N ILE A 156 21.31 -0.68 -3.37
CA ILE A 156 22.34 -1.64 -3.04
C ILE A 156 22.54 -2.38 -4.35
N LYS A 157 23.61 -2.01 -5.05
CA LYS A 157 24.13 -2.78 -6.17
C LYS A 157 24.21 -4.22 -5.69
N ASN A 158 23.54 -5.13 -6.38
CA ASN A 158 23.88 -6.55 -6.30
C ASN A 158 25.32 -6.69 -6.82
N ASP A 159 26.31 -6.39 -5.98
CA ASP A 159 27.60 -7.02 -6.08
C ASP A 159 27.38 -8.46 -5.62
N ASN A 160 27.58 -9.37 -6.55
CA ASN A 160 27.38 -10.81 -6.40
C ASN A 160 28.35 -11.41 -5.37
N SER A 161 28.11 -11.20 -4.07
CA SER A 161 28.64 -12.07 -3.03
C SER A 161 27.54 -12.42 -2.05
N ILE A 162 26.84 -13.52 -2.34
CA ILE A 162 26.16 -14.29 -1.30
C ILE A 162 27.27 -15.01 -0.53
N ASP A 163 27.92 -14.29 0.37
CA ASP A 163 28.66 -14.95 1.46
C ASP A 163 27.72 -14.89 2.67
N PRO A 164 27.34 -16.04 3.26
CA PRO A 164 26.43 -16.05 4.40
C PRO A 164 27.05 -15.28 5.57
N MET A 165 26.26 -14.39 6.17
CA MET A 165 26.67 -13.51 7.28
C MET A 165 27.00 -14.22 8.61
N TRP A 166 27.09 -15.55 8.61
CA TRP A 166 27.46 -16.33 9.79
C TRP A 166 28.66 -17.20 9.43
N LYS A 167 29.82 -16.84 9.99
CA LYS A 167 30.94 -17.76 10.25
C LYS A 167 31.00 -18.01 11.75
#